data_AF-A0A932XFA8-F1
#
_entry.id   AF-A0A932XFA8-F1
#
_cell.length_a   1.000
_cell.length_b   1.000
_cell.length_c   1.000
_cell.angle_alpha   90.00
_cell.angle_beta   90.00
_cell.angle_gamma   90.00
#
_symmetry.space_group_name_H-M   'P 1'
#
loop_
_entity.id
_entity.type
_entity.pdbx_description
1 polymer ?
#
loop_
_entity_poly.entity_id
_entity_poly.type
_entity_poly.pdbx_seq_one_letter_code
_entity_poly.pdbx_strand_id
1 'polypeptide(L)'
;MAVDPNERKAPAEVERAFQEALALDPAGAALVLANIANRATAELHKLGRAQANQQRGTEIWGRWAALANSARDAVMKTSQCRERAGELAGKAPRERRAPAASKTTAVSSQKSDSSSERTERGTSDTVSGDQPSPQSDT
;
A
#
# COMPACT_ATOMS: atom_id res chain seq x y z
N MET A 1 10.81 0.35 -28.96
CA MET A 1 11.35 -1.02 -28.81
C MET A 1 10.18 -1.95 -28.54
N ALA A 2 9.87 -2.84 -29.47
CA ALA A 2 8.87 -3.87 -29.26
C ALA A 2 9.50 -4.96 -28.39
N VAL A 3 8.94 -5.20 -27.21
CA VAL A 3 9.35 -6.32 -26.34
C VAL A 3 8.99 -7.62 -27.08
N ASP A 4 9.97 -8.49 -27.26
CA ASP A 4 9.81 -9.76 -27.97
C ASP A 4 8.71 -10.57 -27.28
N PRO A 5 7.70 -11.13 -27.99
CA PRO A 5 6.61 -11.85 -27.34
C PRO A 5 7.07 -13.08 -26.52
N ASN A 6 8.28 -13.59 -26.76
CA ASN A 6 8.92 -14.64 -25.96
C ASN A 6 9.55 -14.12 -24.64
N GLU A 7 9.80 -12.82 -24.49
CA GLU A 7 10.32 -12.22 -23.24
C GLU A 7 9.25 -12.06 -22.15
N ARG A 8 7.99 -12.42 -22.43
CA ARG A 8 6.86 -12.32 -21.49
C ARG A 8 6.65 -13.57 -20.63
N LYS A 9 7.45 -14.62 -20.82
CA LYS A 9 7.37 -15.82 -19.98
C LYS A 9 8.07 -15.58 -18.66
N ALA A 10 7.54 -16.17 -17.59
CA ALA A 10 8.26 -16.20 -16.33
C ALA A 10 9.60 -16.95 -16.54
N PRO A 11 10.67 -16.55 -15.84
CA PRO A 11 11.94 -17.27 -15.88
C PRO A 11 11.73 -18.75 -15.56
N ALA A 12 12.55 -19.63 -16.15
CA ALA A 12 12.43 -21.07 -15.97
C ALA A 12 12.48 -21.49 -14.49
N GLU A 13 13.20 -20.73 -13.67
CA GLU A 13 13.30 -20.94 -12.22
C GLU A 13 11.97 -20.70 -11.50
N VAL A 14 11.17 -19.74 -11.97
CA VAL A 14 9.83 -19.44 -11.41
C VAL A 14 8.86 -20.55 -11.80
N GLU A 15 8.89 -20.97 -13.06
CA GLU A 15 8.07 -22.09 -13.51
C GLU A 15 8.45 -23.38 -12.77
N ARG A 16 9.74 -23.63 -12.57
CA ARG A 16 10.22 -24.77 -11.78
C ARG A 16 9.72 -24.69 -10.34
N ALA A 17 9.77 -23.52 -9.71
CA ALA A 17 9.24 -23.35 -8.35
C ALA A 17 7.73 -23.65 -8.26
N PHE A 18 6.94 -23.34 -9.29
CA PHE A 18 5.54 -23.75 -9.35
C PHE A 18 5.38 -25.27 -9.50
N GLN A 19 6.17 -25.92 -10.36
CA GLN A 19 6.14 -27.38 -10.50
C GLN A 19 6.56 -28.09 -9.21
N GLU A 20 7.62 -27.62 -8.54
CA GLU A 20 8.07 -28.14 -7.24
C GLU A 20 6.97 -27.98 -6.18
N ALA A 21 6.26 -26.84 -6.16
CA ALA A 21 5.13 -26.63 -5.24
C ALA A 21 3.97 -27.59 -5.51
N LEU A 22 3.64 -27.83 -6.79
CA LEU A 22 2.55 -28.72 -7.20
C LEU A 22 2.87 -30.21 -6.96
N ALA A 23 4.13 -30.57 -6.76
CA ALA A 23 4.55 -31.92 -6.39
C ALA A 23 4.36 -32.25 -4.89
N LEU A 24 4.05 -31.25 -4.06
CA LEU A 24 3.72 -31.45 -2.64
C LEU A 24 2.33 -32.06 -2.46
N ASP A 25 2.00 -32.43 -1.22
CA ASP A 25 0.60 -32.69 -0.88
C ASP A 25 -0.28 -31.44 -1.11
N PRO A 26 -1.60 -31.57 -1.33
CA PRO A 26 -2.45 -30.46 -1.69
C PRO A 26 -2.40 -29.26 -0.72
N ALA A 27 -2.25 -29.52 0.59
CA ALA A 27 -2.19 -28.45 1.59
C ALA A 27 -0.82 -27.73 1.55
N GLY A 28 0.26 -28.48 1.42
CA GLY A 28 1.61 -27.94 1.18
C GLY A 28 1.68 -27.09 -0.10
N ALA A 29 1.14 -27.61 -1.20
CA ALA A 29 1.07 -26.91 -2.48
C ALA A 29 0.31 -25.59 -2.37
N ALA A 30 -0.89 -25.61 -1.77
CA ALA A 30 -1.70 -24.41 -1.56
C ALA A 30 -0.94 -23.34 -0.76
N LEU A 31 -0.23 -23.73 0.30
CA LEU A 31 0.55 -22.80 1.12
C LEU A 31 1.72 -22.18 0.34
N VAL A 32 2.49 -22.98 -0.40
CA VAL A 32 3.63 -22.47 -1.18
C VAL A 32 3.14 -21.52 -2.27
N LEU A 33 2.11 -21.91 -3.03
CA LEU A 33 1.54 -21.06 -4.09
C LEU A 33 0.97 -19.75 -3.54
N ALA A 34 0.27 -19.80 -2.40
CA ALA A 34 -0.24 -18.59 -1.76
C ALA A 34 0.88 -17.65 -1.27
N ASN A 35 2.01 -18.19 -0.81
CA ASN A 35 3.19 -17.39 -0.47
C ASN A 35 3.81 -16.72 -1.69
N ILE A 36 3.97 -17.46 -2.80
CA ILE A 36 4.50 -16.91 -4.06
C ILE A 36 3.59 -15.80 -4.57
N ALA A 37 2.28 -16.04 -4.64
CA ALA A 37 1.30 -15.05 -5.09
C ALA A 37 1.35 -13.77 -4.24
N ASN A 38 1.36 -13.90 -2.91
CA ASN A 38 1.43 -12.76 -2.01
C ASN A 38 2.74 -11.96 -2.15
N ARG A 39 3.86 -12.65 -2.39
CA ARG A 39 5.16 -11.98 -2.61
C ARG A 39 5.16 -11.23 -3.95
N ALA A 40 4.69 -11.85 -5.01
CA ALA A 40 4.63 -11.27 -6.35
C ALA A 40 3.74 -10.02 -6.39
N THR A 41 2.53 -10.07 -5.80
CA THR A 41 1.63 -8.91 -5.75
C THR A 41 2.20 -7.76 -4.92
N ALA A 42 2.92 -8.07 -3.82
CA ALA A 42 3.59 -7.06 -3.01
C ALA A 42 4.70 -6.34 -3.79
N GLU A 43 5.51 -7.06 -4.56
CA GLU A 43 6.54 -6.45 -5.42
C GLU A 43 5.94 -5.67 -6.58
N LEU A 44 4.86 -6.16 -7.19
CA LEU A 44 4.12 -5.42 -8.22
C LEU A 44 3.56 -4.10 -7.69
N HIS A 45 3.01 -4.09 -6.48
CA HIS A 45 2.52 -2.87 -5.83
C HIS A 45 3.67 -1.87 -5.59
N LYS A 46 4.82 -2.33 -5.09
CA LYS A 46 6.00 -1.46 -4.90
C LYS A 46 6.46 -0.84 -6.21
N LEU A 47 6.59 -1.65 -7.26
CA LEU A 47 6.98 -1.20 -8.59
C LEU A 47 5.98 -0.17 -9.14
N GLY A 48 4.69 -0.50 -9.09
CA GLY A 48 3.62 0.39 -9.56
C GLY A 48 3.63 1.74 -8.85
N ARG A 49 3.81 1.76 -7.53
CA ARG A 49 3.92 3.02 -6.77
C ARG A 49 5.17 3.82 -7.12
N ALA A 50 6.31 3.16 -7.23
CA ALA A 50 7.56 3.83 -7.57
C ALA A 50 7.46 4.50 -8.96
N GLN A 51 6.93 3.77 -9.94
CA GLN A 51 6.74 4.29 -11.30
C GLN A 51 5.66 5.38 -11.35
N ALA A 52 4.54 5.23 -10.64
CA ALA A 52 3.53 6.29 -10.58
C ALA A 52 4.08 7.59 -9.98
N ASN A 53 4.98 7.51 -8.99
CA ASN A 53 5.63 8.69 -8.43
C ASN A 53 6.61 9.34 -9.41
N GLN A 54 7.42 8.53 -10.11
CA GLN A 54 8.39 9.02 -11.08
C GLN A 54 7.73 9.64 -12.32
N GLN A 55 6.59 9.09 -12.73
CA GLN A 55 5.89 9.48 -13.95
C GLN A 55 4.82 10.55 -13.70
N ARG A 56 4.79 11.20 -12.54
CA ARG A 56 3.74 12.16 -12.19
C ARG A 56 3.69 13.31 -13.20
N GLY A 57 2.50 13.58 -13.74
CA GLY A 57 2.27 14.62 -14.75
C GLY A 57 2.55 14.17 -16.19
N THR A 58 3.01 12.93 -16.41
CA THR A 58 3.12 12.36 -17.76
C THR A 58 1.85 11.60 -18.14
N GLU A 59 1.64 11.36 -19.43
CA GLU A 59 0.46 10.66 -19.95
C GLU A 59 0.33 9.21 -19.43
N ILE A 60 1.46 8.57 -19.09
CA ILE A 60 1.48 7.18 -18.60
C ILE A 60 1.26 7.07 -17.09
N TRP A 61 1.25 8.20 -16.36
CA TRP A 61 1.04 8.25 -14.91
C TRP A 61 -0.19 7.47 -14.46
N GLY A 62 -1.35 7.74 -15.09
CA GLY A 62 -2.62 7.14 -14.71
C GLY A 62 -2.61 5.62 -14.81
N ARG A 63 -1.87 5.06 -15.77
CA ARG A 63 -1.72 3.60 -15.95
C ARG A 63 -0.92 2.98 -14.81
N TRP A 64 0.18 3.61 -14.39
CA TRP A 64 0.96 3.16 -13.24
C TRP A 64 0.20 3.31 -11.93
N ALA A 65 -0.55 4.39 -11.75
CA ALA A 65 -1.41 4.60 -10.58
C ALA A 65 -2.52 3.52 -10.50
N ALA A 66 -3.17 3.22 -11.62
CA ALA A 66 -4.18 2.16 -11.69
C ALA A 66 -3.59 0.77 -11.37
N LEU A 67 -2.39 0.46 -11.88
CA LEU A 67 -1.68 -0.78 -11.54
C LEU A 67 -1.36 -0.85 -10.04
N ALA A 68 -0.83 0.22 -9.45
CA ALA A 68 -0.52 0.28 -8.02
C ALA A 68 -1.75 0.04 -7.15
N ASN A 69 -2.89 0.64 -7.51
CA ASN A 69 -4.16 0.46 -6.81
C ASN A 69 -4.68 -0.98 -6.94
N SER A 70 -4.66 -1.54 -8.15
CA SER A 70 -5.08 -2.93 -8.39
C SER A 70 -4.21 -3.93 -7.62
N ALA A 71 -2.89 -3.70 -7.62
CA ALA A 71 -1.94 -4.54 -6.88
C ALA A 71 -2.13 -4.42 -5.36
N ARG A 72 -2.50 -3.24 -4.84
CA ARG A 72 -2.84 -3.07 -3.42
C ARG A 72 -4.01 -3.97 -3.01
N ASP A 73 -5.08 -4.00 -3.80
CA ASP A 73 -6.24 -4.86 -3.51
C ASP A 73 -5.87 -6.34 -3.62
N ALA A 74 -5.05 -6.69 -4.61
CA ALA A 74 -4.55 -8.05 -4.78
C ALA A 74 -3.72 -8.51 -3.57
N VAL A 75 -2.85 -7.67 -2.99
CA VAL A 75 -2.07 -8.00 -1.78
C VAL A 75 -2.99 -8.40 -0.62
N MET A 76 -4.09 -7.69 -0.41
CA MET A 76 -5.02 -7.99 0.68
C MET A 76 -5.68 -9.36 0.47
N LYS A 77 -6.12 -9.65 -0.77
CA LYS A 77 -6.72 -10.95 -1.13
C LYS A 77 -5.70 -12.09 -1.00
N THR A 78 -4.48 -11.90 -1.49
CA THR A 78 -3.43 -12.93 -1.42
C THR A 78 -2.94 -13.18 0.01
N SER A 79 -2.95 -12.17 0.89
CA SER A 79 -2.65 -12.36 2.31
C SER A 79 -3.69 -13.26 2.98
N GLN A 80 -4.98 -13.02 2.70
CA GLN A 80 -6.07 -13.86 3.20
C GLN A 80 -5.97 -15.30 2.65
N CYS A 81 -5.64 -15.46 1.37
CA CYS A 81 -5.39 -16.79 0.79
C CYS A 81 -4.25 -17.52 1.50
N ARG A 82 -3.14 -16.82 1.80
CA ARG A 82 -2.00 -17.40 2.52
C ARG A 82 -2.37 -17.82 3.94
N GLU A 83 -3.18 -17.04 4.63
CA GLU A 83 -3.66 -17.38 5.98
C GLU A 83 -4.50 -18.66 5.96
N ARG A 84 -5.50 -18.74 5.08
CA ARG A 84 -6.34 -19.94 4.91
C ARG A 84 -5.52 -21.16 4.46
N ALA A 85 -4.56 -20.98 3.55
CA ALA A 85 -3.67 -22.06 3.14
C ALA A 85 -2.76 -22.53 4.29
N GLY A 86 -2.39 -21.63 5.20
CA GLY A 86 -1.68 -21.98 6.43
C GLY A 86 -2.52 -22.87 7.35
N GLU A 87 -3.80 -22.54 7.52
CA GLU A 87 -4.76 -23.35 8.29
C GLU A 87 -4.90 -24.77 7.70
N LEU A 88 -5.01 -24.88 6.38
CA LEU A 88 -5.06 -26.19 5.68
C LEU A 88 -3.77 -27.01 5.89
N ALA A 89 -2.61 -26.37 5.89
CA ALA A 89 -1.32 -27.02 6.09
C ALA A 89 -1.02 -27.36 7.57
N GLY A 90 -2.01 -27.24 8.46
CA GLY A 90 -1.83 -27.51 9.90
C GLY A 90 -0.93 -26.49 10.60
N LYS A 91 -0.64 -25.36 9.96
CA LYS A 91 0.05 -24.26 10.61
C LYS A 91 -0.97 -23.61 11.53
N ALA A 92 -0.74 -23.69 12.85
CA ALA A 92 -1.61 -23.06 13.83
C ALA A 92 -1.93 -21.63 13.37
N PRO A 93 -3.19 -21.18 13.44
CA PRO A 93 -3.53 -19.80 13.18
C PRO A 93 -2.53 -18.96 13.96
N ARG A 94 -1.88 -17.98 13.32
CA ARG A 94 -1.13 -16.98 14.08
C ARG A 94 -2.17 -16.38 15.01
N GLU A 95 -2.24 -16.87 16.25
CA GLU A 95 -2.96 -16.24 17.34
C GLU A 95 -2.62 -14.78 17.18
N ARG A 96 -3.64 -13.95 16.98
CA ARG A 96 -3.49 -12.50 16.86
C ARG A 96 -2.61 -12.12 18.02
N ARG A 97 -1.33 -11.89 17.76
CA ARG A 97 -0.35 -11.54 18.77
C ARG A 97 -0.91 -10.23 19.31
N ALA A 98 -1.59 -10.33 20.45
CA ALA A 98 -2.21 -9.19 21.09
C ALA A 98 -1.12 -8.11 21.12
N PRO A 99 -1.43 -6.85 20.78
CA PRO A 99 -0.45 -5.79 20.94
C PRO A 99 0.03 -5.90 22.38
N ALA A 100 1.32 -6.18 22.56
CA ALA A 100 1.93 -6.27 23.86
C ALA A 100 1.50 -5.01 24.60
N ALA A 101 0.77 -5.22 25.69
CA ALA A 101 0.20 -4.17 26.50
C ALA A 101 1.26 -3.09 26.72
N SER A 102 0.88 -1.87 26.35
CA SER A 102 1.61 -0.64 26.61
C SER A 102 2.17 -0.65 28.02
N LYS A 103 3.50 -0.75 28.17
CA LYS A 103 4.14 -0.13 29.32
C LYS A 103 4.20 1.36 29.02
N THR A 104 3.16 2.03 29.50
CA THR A 104 3.18 3.42 29.94
C THR A 104 4.46 3.64 30.74
N THR A 105 5.46 4.28 30.12
CA THR A 105 6.50 4.98 30.86
C THR A 105 6.17 6.46 30.77
N ALA A 106 5.86 7.01 31.93
CA ALA A 106 5.46 8.39 32.15
C ALA A 106 6.34 9.39 31.39
N VAL A 107 5.72 10.28 30.62
CA VAL A 107 6.33 11.54 30.25
C VAL A 107 6.39 12.37 31.54
N SER A 108 7.58 12.41 32.13
CA SER A 108 7.90 13.31 33.24
C SER A 108 7.96 14.73 32.67
N SER A 109 7.04 15.57 33.13
CA SER A 109 7.05 17.00 32.89
C SER A 109 8.30 17.63 33.49
N GLN A 110 9.29 17.96 32.66
CA GLN A 110 10.32 18.94 33.02
C GLN A 110 10.02 20.27 32.35
N LYS A 111 9.40 21.11 33.18
CA LYS A 111 9.32 22.56 33.14
C LYS A 111 10.75 23.12 33.00
N SER A 112 10.99 23.94 32.00
CA SER A 112 12.16 24.80 31.93
C SER A 112 11.73 26.13 31.33
N ASP A 113 11.56 27.08 32.25
CA ASP A 113 11.62 28.52 32.04
C ASP A 113 12.79 28.89 31.12
N SER A 114 12.54 29.73 30.11
CA SER A 114 13.23 31.01 29.95
C SER A 114 12.82 31.74 28.66
N SER A 115 12.09 32.83 28.89
CA SER A 115 12.38 34.19 28.41
C SER A 115 12.28 34.59 26.93
N SER A 116 11.44 35.63 26.77
CA SER A 116 11.61 36.81 25.91
C SER A 116 11.39 36.60 24.40
N GLU A 117 10.72 37.47 23.66
CA GLU A 117 10.23 38.83 23.89
C GLU A 117 9.26 39.16 22.74
N ARG A 118 8.41 40.18 22.98
CA ARG A 118 8.06 41.22 22.01
C ARG A 118 6.95 40.93 20.98
N THR A 119 5.70 41.29 21.30
CA THR A 119 4.96 42.55 21.01
C THR A 119 4.47 42.70 19.57
N GLU A 120 3.21 43.15 19.51
CA GLU A 120 2.50 43.90 18.45
C GLU A 120 1.60 43.06 17.52
N ARG A 121 0.38 43.45 17.11
CA ARG A 121 -0.54 44.56 17.39
C ARG A 121 -1.62 44.47 16.30
N GLY A 122 -2.92 44.43 16.65
CA GLY A 122 -4.09 44.76 15.79
C GLY A 122 -4.25 43.92 14.50
N THR A 123 -5.36 43.87 13.77
CA THR A 123 -6.64 44.59 13.67
C THR A 123 -7.56 43.63 12.90
N SER A 124 -8.74 43.28 13.41
CA SER A 124 -10.05 43.85 13.01
C SER A 124 -10.44 43.75 11.52
N ASP A 125 -11.71 43.40 11.35
CA ASP A 125 -12.64 43.73 10.25
C ASP A 125 -12.85 42.78 9.05
N THR A 126 -13.94 42.01 9.15
CA THR A 126 -15.20 42.19 8.41
C THR A 126 -15.15 42.78 6.98
N VAL A 127 -15.52 41.96 5.98
CA VAL A 127 -16.34 42.35 4.80
C VAL A 127 -16.81 41.04 4.13
N SER A 128 -18.07 40.60 4.23
CA SER A 128 -19.28 41.04 3.50
C SER A 128 -19.04 41.43 2.04
N GLY A 129 -19.44 40.55 1.13
CA GLY A 129 -19.48 40.77 -0.31
C GLY A 129 -20.55 39.88 -0.94
N ASP A 130 -21.78 40.34 -0.83
CA ASP A 130 -23.00 39.82 -1.44
C ASP A 130 -23.14 40.36 -2.89
N GLN A 131 -23.63 39.51 -3.80
CA GLN A 131 -24.32 39.79 -5.07
C GLN A 131 -23.59 40.39 -6.31
N PRO A 132 -24.19 40.38 -7.53
CA PRO A 132 -25.17 39.46 -8.14
C PRO A 132 -24.80 39.04 -9.59
N SER A 133 -25.60 38.12 -10.17
CA SER A 133 -25.65 37.82 -11.62
C SER A 133 -26.24 38.98 -12.44
N PRO A 134 -25.97 39.03 -13.75
CA PRO A 134 -27.02 39.35 -14.71
C PRO A 134 -27.11 38.36 -15.88
N GLN A 135 -28.36 38.12 -16.27
CA GLN A 135 -28.78 37.46 -17.52
C GLN A 135 -28.39 38.33 -18.73
N SER A 136 -28.20 37.71 -19.89
CA SER A 136 -28.50 38.33 -21.18
C SER A 136 -28.84 37.24 -22.19
N ASP A 137 -30.08 37.31 -22.65
CA ASP A 137 -30.65 36.60 -23.79
C ASP A 137 -29.84 36.84 -25.08
N THR A 138 -29.69 35.80 -25.89
CA THR A 138 -29.84 35.88 -27.35
C THR A 138 -30.17 34.51 -27.92
#